data_AF-A0A1H2Y6J4-F1
#
_entry.id   AF-A0A1H2Y6J4-F1
#
_cell.length_a   1.000
_cell.length_b   1.000
_cell.length_c   1.000
_cell.angle_alpha   90.00
_cell.angle_beta   90.00
_cell.angle_gamma   90.00
#
_symmetry.space_group_name_H-M   'P 1'
#
loop_
_entity.id
_entity.type
_entity.pdbx_description
1 polymer ?
#
loop_
_entity_poly.entity_id
_entity_poly.type
_entity_poly.pdbx_seq_one_letter_code
_entity_poly.pdbx_strand_id
1 'polypeptide(L)'
;MTTPHSIQSSIALLTIFGLSPIGIMLPDAARAADACRQGEQVRIWTAPLQPSPGAPLEIIAVATDADLDEVLITDPAGRRSSLRTARAGGPPWSLYGTQFRPVAGTYRIETTRAGRVAGCTEIRVGGGSGDRGSGEWDLATEAFYAAWIEHLFEAPPEQSLSFDSLGPVLRDPERNLLFNYLGNGEDNRLPAEPDCADLPYFLRTYFAWKLGLPIAYRPCTRGSRSSPPTCQAPLAETRFVGSMASAEVFAEASRKMMDTVHSGSARTALRDDATDVYPVALDRSTLWPGTIFADPYGHIMVIVKWLPQRGRESGLLLAVDAQPDNSVTRKRFWDGTFLFAQTPSAGPGFKAFRPVVQTGGSVRQLPNSALDGRSGLPPFSLQQAALSPDDFYARMQQLINPRGLEPEAAYAATLDALMEQLETRVTSVENGEAYMRSRPGTLIPMPSGPAIFETTGPWEDYATPSRDMRLLIAMKVLAELPERIRRYPELFVLQGRSPSDAAARIERLNAQRMDERFVTYTRSDGTPWRLSLGDIYDRRAGFEIAYNPNDCVERRWGASPETPDETTCRRRAPADQLARMEEYRPWFRETVRPPR
;
A
#
# COMPACT_ATOMS: atom_id res chain seq x y z
N MET A 1 -46.50 76.03 13.10
CA MET A 1 -47.42 74.99 13.60
C MET A 1 -46.79 74.38 14.85
N THR A 2 -47.36 74.74 15.99
CA THR A 2 -47.32 74.07 17.32
C THR A 2 -46.00 73.53 17.87
N THR A 3 -45.35 74.39 18.67
CA THR A 3 -44.68 74.13 19.97
C THR A 3 -45.65 73.46 20.99
N PRO A 4 -45.31 73.12 22.28
CA PRO A 4 -44.16 73.56 23.10
C PRO A 4 -43.55 72.62 24.21
N HIS A 5 -42.41 73.10 24.77
CA HIS A 5 -41.94 73.18 26.19
C HIS A 5 -41.61 71.89 26.99
N SER A 6 -40.65 71.83 27.94
CA SER A 6 -39.87 72.82 28.75
C SER A 6 -38.53 72.17 29.20
N ILE A 7 -37.34 72.81 29.23
CA ILE A 7 -36.76 73.72 30.27
C ILE A 7 -36.62 72.99 31.63
N GLN A 8 -35.53 72.92 32.42
CA GLN A 8 -34.28 73.67 32.73
C GLN A 8 -33.44 72.74 33.67
N SER A 9 -32.12 72.77 33.87
CA SER A 9 -31.25 73.76 34.56
C SER A 9 -29.89 73.05 34.76
N SER A 10 -28.75 73.60 34.32
CA SER A 10 -27.81 74.47 35.07
C SER A 10 -26.96 73.77 36.16
N ILE A 11 -25.65 74.11 36.16
CA ILE A 11 -24.66 74.23 37.26
C ILE A 11 -23.36 73.50 36.86
N ALA A 12 -22.36 74.19 36.31
CA ALA A 12 -21.32 75.04 36.94
C ALA A 12 -19.98 74.29 37.09
N LEU A 13 -18.94 74.92 36.53
CA LEU A 13 -17.52 74.59 36.63
C LEU A 13 -17.06 74.45 38.09
N LEU A 14 -16.23 73.46 38.39
CA LEU A 14 -15.21 73.58 39.44
C LEU A 14 -14.08 72.55 39.24
N THR A 15 -12.92 73.09 38.87
CA THR A 15 -11.59 72.47 38.99
C THR A 15 -11.25 72.19 40.45
N ILE A 16 -10.86 70.95 40.77
CA ILE A 16 -10.16 70.61 42.02
C ILE A 16 -8.97 69.69 41.68
N PHE A 17 -7.81 70.11 42.18
CA PHE A 17 -6.54 69.38 42.18
C PHE A 17 -6.58 68.16 43.11
N GLY A 18 -5.93 67.08 42.69
CA GLY A 18 -5.13 66.21 43.55
C GLY A 18 -5.83 65.01 44.18
N LEU A 19 -5.37 63.81 43.81
CA LEU A 19 -4.83 62.79 44.72
C LEU A 19 -4.44 61.55 43.90
N SER A 20 -3.15 61.22 43.95
CA SER A 20 -2.58 60.01 43.36
C SER A 20 -2.92 58.80 44.26
N PRO A 21 -3.60 57.75 43.77
CA PRO A 21 -3.59 56.46 44.43
C PRO A 21 -2.46 55.62 43.84
N ILE A 22 -1.64 55.09 44.74
CA ILE A 22 -0.62 54.08 44.51
C ILE A 22 -1.28 52.89 43.79
N GLY A 23 -0.90 52.67 42.53
CA GLY A 23 -1.31 51.51 41.76
C GLY A 23 -0.62 50.28 42.32
N ILE A 24 -1.38 49.43 43.02
CA ILE A 24 -0.99 48.07 43.35
C ILE A 24 -0.85 47.32 42.01
N MET A 25 0.39 47.04 41.62
CA MET A 25 0.67 46.05 40.58
C MET A 25 0.25 44.69 41.11
N LEU A 26 -0.95 44.25 40.71
CA LEU A 26 -1.29 42.83 40.76
C LEU A 26 -0.32 42.12 39.79
N PRO A 27 0.36 41.05 40.22
CA PRO A 27 1.15 40.25 39.31
C PRO A 27 0.23 39.73 38.21
N ASP A 28 0.68 39.87 36.97
CA ASP A 28 0.08 39.30 35.77
C ASP A 28 -0.39 37.88 36.11
N ALA A 29 -1.71 37.69 36.10
CA ALA A 29 -2.30 36.39 36.31
C ALA A 29 -1.64 35.44 35.32
N ALA A 30 -0.97 34.42 35.85
CA ALA A 30 -0.45 33.32 35.07
C ALA A 30 -1.49 32.95 34.03
N ARG A 31 -1.18 33.15 32.74
CA ARG A 31 -1.92 32.55 31.64
C ARG A 31 -2.09 31.09 32.04
N ALA A 32 -3.33 30.69 32.37
CA ALA A 32 -3.65 29.30 32.61
C ALA A 32 -3.07 28.54 31.42
N ALA A 33 -2.12 27.64 31.67
CA ALA A 33 -1.56 26.82 30.62
C ALA A 33 -2.75 26.19 29.89
N ASP A 34 -2.92 26.47 28.60
CA ASP A 34 -4.00 25.88 27.82
C ASP A 34 -3.99 24.38 28.09
N ALA A 35 -5.17 23.87 28.51
CA ALA A 35 -5.31 22.49 28.93
C ALA A 35 -4.78 21.59 27.81
N CYS A 36 -3.76 20.78 28.12
CA CYS A 36 -3.16 19.89 27.14
C CYS A 36 -4.20 18.89 26.65
N ARG A 37 -4.58 19.00 25.37
CA ARG A 37 -5.59 18.16 24.74
C ARG A 37 -5.17 17.76 23.35
N GLN A 38 -5.55 16.56 22.97
CA GLN A 38 -5.43 16.08 21.60
C GLN A 38 -6.27 16.98 20.67
N GLY A 39 -5.74 17.30 19.48
CA GLY A 39 -6.44 18.15 18.51
C GLY A 39 -7.51 17.38 17.75
N GLU A 40 -8.55 18.05 17.24
CA GLU A 40 -9.67 17.38 16.55
C GLU A 40 -9.22 16.46 15.40
N GLN A 41 -8.30 16.94 14.57
CA GLN A 41 -7.74 16.23 13.41
C GLN A 41 -6.30 15.75 13.65
N VAL A 42 -5.78 15.87 14.88
CA VAL A 42 -4.40 15.59 15.22
C VAL A 42 -4.31 14.76 16.49
N ARG A 43 -3.72 13.57 16.40
CA ARG A 43 -3.49 12.69 17.54
C ARG A 43 -2.02 12.36 17.71
N ILE A 44 -1.57 12.35 18.96
CA ILE A 44 -0.22 11.93 19.36
C ILE A 44 -0.35 10.61 20.13
N TRP A 45 0.37 9.60 19.66
CA TRP A 45 0.46 8.28 20.27
C TRP A 45 1.87 8.03 20.79
N THR A 46 1.98 7.19 21.81
CA THR A 46 3.27 6.83 22.41
C THR A 46 3.39 5.33 22.59
N ALA A 47 4.60 4.79 22.45
CA ALA A 47 4.91 3.40 22.77
C ALA A 47 6.19 3.30 23.64
N PRO A 48 6.30 2.29 24.53
CA PRO A 48 5.30 1.27 24.84
C PRO A 48 4.11 1.84 25.63
N LEU A 49 3.05 1.04 25.80
CA LEU A 49 1.83 1.45 26.52
C LEU A 49 2.13 1.97 27.94
N GLN A 50 3.06 1.30 28.63
CA GLN A 50 3.50 1.67 29.97
C GLN A 50 5.00 2.01 29.93
N PRO A 51 5.37 3.26 29.63
CA PRO A 51 6.76 3.64 29.46
C PRO A 51 7.53 3.57 30.78
N SER A 52 8.72 2.99 30.73
CA SER A 52 9.62 2.82 31.87
C SER A 52 10.83 3.76 31.78
N PRO A 53 11.35 4.28 32.92
CA PRO A 53 12.54 5.11 32.90
C PRO A 53 13.74 4.41 32.26
N GLY A 54 14.49 5.14 31.43
CA GLY A 54 15.65 4.63 30.72
C GLY A 54 15.35 3.86 29.43
N ALA A 55 14.15 3.32 29.26
CA ALA A 55 13.71 2.66 28.03
C ALA A 55 13.23 3.68 26.98
N PRO A 56 13.49 3.49 25.67
CA PRO A 56 13.02 4.40 24.63
C PRO A 56 11.50 4.66 24.70
N LEU A 57 11.12 5.92 24.49
CA LEU A 57 9.74 6.36 24.34
C LEU A 57 9.53 6.77 22.88
N GLU A 58 8.84 5.92 22.13
CA GLU A 58 8.46 6.18 20.75
C GLU A 58 7.26 7.11 20.71
N ILE A 59 7.28 8.08 19.81
CA ILE A 59 6.26 9.12 19.67
C ILE A 59 5.89 9.23 18.20
N ILE A 60 4.59 9.17 17.91
CA ILE A 60 4.06 9.43 16.58
C ILE A 60 2.90 10.41 16.65
N ALA A 61 3.03 11.52 15.93
CA ALA A 61 1.96 12.49 15.73
C ALA A 61 1.35 12.27 14.34
N VAL A 62 0.04 12.11 14.27
CA VAL A 62 -0.70 11.82 13.04
C VAL A 62 -1.76 12.90 12.82
N ALA A 63 -1.87 13.41 11.60
CA ALA A 63 -2.83 14.42 11.21
C ALA A 63 -3.60 14.01 9.94
N THR A 64 -4.90 14.25 9.93
CA THR A 64 -5.80 13.86 8.82
C THR A 64 -6.15 15.01 7.87
N ASP A 65 -5.83 16.24 8.25
CA ASP A 65 -6.24 17.46 7.54
C ASP A 65 -5.09 18.21 6.85
N ALA A 66 -3.89 18.23 7.45
CA ALA A 66 -2.70 18.84 6.84
C ALA A 66 -1.39 18.38 7.49
N ASP A 67 -0.27 18.78 6.88
CA ASP A 67 1.07 18.49 7.38
C ASP A 67 1.36 19.14 8.76
N LEU A 68 2.30 18.57 9.51
CA LEU A 68 2.73 19.02 10.84
C LEU A 68 4.15 19.60 10.80
N ASP A 69 4.47 20.61 11.58
CA ASP A 69 5.81 21.25 11.51
C ASP A 69 6.85 20.45 12.29
N GLU A 70 6.62 20.25 13.59
CA GLU A 70 7.56 19.61 14.52
C GLU A 70 6.81 18.96 15.70
N VAL A 71 7.56 18.19 16.50
CA VAL A 71 7.14 17.66 17.80
C VAL A 71 8.03 18.27 18.89
N LEU A 72 7.41 18.87 19.89
CA LEU A 72 8.04 19.50 21.04
C LEU A 72 7.79 18.65 22.27
N ILE A 73 8.84 18.42 23.06
CA ILE A 73 8.78 17.67 24.32
C ILE A 73 9.15 18.60 25.46
N THR A 74 8.29 18.66 26.47
CA THR A 74 8.61 19.26 27.78
C THR A 74 8.84 18.15 28.79
N ASP A 75 10.04 18.07 29.34
CA ASP A 75 10.43 17.05 30.30
C ASP A 75 9.91 17.32 31.73
N PRO A 76 10.06 16.38 32.68
CA PRO A 76 9.60 16.57 34.06
C PRO A 76 10.26 17.72 34.82
N ALA A 77 11.40 18.24 34.32
CA ALA A 77 12.07 19.42 34.88
C ALA A 77 11.57 20.73 34.23
N GLY A 78 10.59 20.66 33.32
CA GLY A 78 10.04 21.80 32.60
C GLY A 78 10.89 22.27 31.42
N ARG A 79 11.91 21.52 31.01
CA ARG A 79 12.74 21.89 29.86
C ARG A 79 12.03 21.47 28.58
N ARG A 80 11.84 22.43 27.68
CA ARG A 80 11.23 22.23 26.37
C ARG A 80 12.28 22.10 25.28
N SER A 81 12.13 21.11 24.39
CA SER A 81 13.04 20.87 23.26
C SER A 81 12.29 20.29 22.05
N SER A 82 12.80 20.53 20.85
CA SER A 82 12.34 19.84 19.65
C SER A 82 12.82 18.39 19.63
N LEU A 83 11.92 17.47 19.33
CA LEU A 83 12.23 16.08 19.03
C LEU A 83 12.72 15.97 17.58
N ARG A 84 13.74 15.14 17.34
CA ARG A 84 14.14 14.79 15.98
C ARG A 84 13.14 13.78 15.42
N THR A 85 12.45 14.16 14.35
CA THR A 85 11.40 13.33 13.75
C THR A 85 11.68 12.97 12.29
N ALA A 86 11.38 11.74 11.91
CA ALA A 86 11.14 11.35 10.52
C ALA A 86 9.73 11.82 10.11
N ARG A 87 9.59 12.25 8.85
CA ARG A 87 8.34 12.76 8.28
C ARG A 87 7.81 11.75 7.26
N ALA A 88 6.59 11.30 7.46
CA ALA A 88 5.84 10.56 6.43
C ALA A 88 5.09 11.53 5.52
N GLY A 89 4.77 11.07 4.30
CA GLY A 89 3.88 11.83 3.42
C GLY A 89 2.46 11.88 3.99
N GLY A 90 1.52 12.44 3.23
CA GLY A 90 0.11 12.35 3.58
C GLY A 90 -0.82 12.35 2.37
N PRO A 91 -2.13 12.24 2.62
CA PRO A 91 -2.75 11.94 3.92
C PRO A 91 -2.70 10.43 4.30
N PRO A 92 -2.79 10.08 5.61
CA PRO A 92 -2.63 11.00 6.74
C PRO A 92 -1.15 11.43 6.86
N TRP A 93 -0.89 12.65 7.32
CA TRP A 93 0.47 13.14 7.57
C TRP A 93 0.97 12.64 8.92
N SER A 94 2.26 12.31 9.04
CA SER A 94 2.81 11.97 10.35
C SER A 94 4.25 12.39 10.59
N LEU A 95 4.56 12.59 11.87
CA LEU A 95 5.90 12.80 12.41
C LEU A 95 6.18 11.70 13.42
N TYR A 96 7.28 10.96 13.24
CA TYR A 96 7.71 9.89 14.12
C TYR A 96 9.08 10.20 14.72
N GLY A 97 9.27 10.01 16.03
CA GLY A 97 10.58 10.14 16.65
C GLY A 97 10.65 9.48 18.02
N THR A 98 11.88 9.38 18.54
CA THR A 98 12.17 8.65 19.78
C THR A 98 12.77 9.57 20.82
N GLN A 99 12.15 9.63 22.01
CA GLN A 99 12.79 10.18 23.20
C GLN A 99 13.63 9.08 23.86
N PHE A 100 14.96 9.22 23.73
CA PHE A 100 15.89 8.27 24.34
C PHE A 100 16.03 8.51 25.83
N ARG A 101 16.06 7.42 26.61
CA ARG A 101 16.33 7.40 28.06
C ARG A 101 15.53 8.44 28.86
N PRO A 102 14.19 8.46 28.75
CA PRO A 102 13.35 9.33 29.57
C PRO A 102 13.53 9.01 31.06
N VAL A 103 13.40 10.03 31.91
CA VAL A 103 13.43 9.89 33.38
C VAL A 103 12.02 9.70 33.91
N ALA A 104 11.88 9.26 35.16
CA ALA A 104 10.56 9.14 35.78
C ALA A 104 9.90 10.53 35.91
N GLY A 105 8.62 10.62 35.54
CA GLY A 105 7.86 11.87 35.62
C GLY A 105 6.86 12.05 34.50
N THR A 106 6.22 13.22 34.47
CA THR A 106 5.24 13.59 33.44
C THR A 106 5.95 14.33 32.31
N TYR A 107 5.74 13.87 31.08
CA TYR A 107 6.17 14.53 29.86
C TYR A 107 4.96 15.14 29.17
N ARG A 108 5.08 16.38 28.71
CA ARG A 108 4.11 17.02 27.81
C ARG A 108 4.66 17.00 26.39
N ILE A 109 3.92 16.40 25.48
CA ILE A 109 4.28 16.26 24.08
C ILE A 109 3.30 17.09 23.26
N GLU A 110 3.83 18.00 22.46
CA GLU A 110 3.06 18.89 21.60
C GLU A 110 3.50 18.71 20.17
N THR A 111 2.57 18.81 19.22
CA THR A 111 2.91 18.99 17.82
C THR A 111 2.37 20.32 17.34
N THR A 112 3.12 20.98 16.46
CA THR A 112 2.77 22.31 15.97
C THR A 112 2.43 22.30 14.49
N ARG A 113 1.63 23.28 14.09
CA ARG A 113 1.34 23.62 12.70
C ARG A 113 1.24 25.14 12.56
N ALA A 114 1.94 25.71 11.57
CA ALA A 114 2.07 27.14 11.38
C ALA A 114 2.43 27.89 12.68
N GLY A 115 3.34 27.31 13.48
CA GLY A 115 3.80 27.89 14.75
C GLY A 115 2.79 27.87 15.91
N ARG A 116 1.65 27.16 15.78
CA ARG A 116 0.66 26.97 16.86
C ARG A 116 0.57 25.50 17.25
N VAL A 117 0.24 25.22 18.51
CA VAL A 117 0.00 23.83 18.97
C VAL A 117 -1.26 23.29 18.29
N ALA A 118 -1.09 22.21 17.53
CA ALA A 118 -2.15 21.52 16.80
C ALA A 118 -2.68 20.30 17.57
N GLY A 119 -1.85 19.70 18.43
CA GLY A 119 -2.24 18.62 19.33
C GLY A 119 -1.28 18.53 20.52
N CYS A 120 -1.79 18.07 21.66
CA CYS A 120 -1.04 17.93 22.90
C CYS A 120 -1.45 16.65 23.65
N THR A 121 -0.48 15.95 24.24
CA THR A 121 -0.73 14.86 25.18
C THR A 121 0.25 14.90 26.34
N GLU A 122 -0.16 14.34 27.48
CA GLU A 122 0.71 14.13 28.63
C GLU A 122 0.84 12.64 28.91
N ILE A 123 2.08 12.18 29.12
CA ILE A 123 2.39 10.79 29.42
C ILE A 123 3.24 10.70 30.67
N ARG A 124 2.98 9.70 31.53
CA ARG A 124 3.73 9.47 32.75
C ARG A 124 4.69 8.29 32.63
N VAL A 125 5.98 8.59 32.59
CA VAL A 125 7.06 7.60 32.57
C VAL A 125 7.28 7.05 33.99
N GLY A 126 7.23 5.72 34.14
CA GLY A 126 7.30 5.02 35.42
C GLY A 126 6.00 5.02 36.24
N GLY A 127 4.87 5.40 35.63
CA GLY A 127 3.57 5.56 36.31
C GLY A 127 2.55 4.43 36.14
N GLY A 128 2.88 3.37 35.38
CA GLY A 128 2.03 2.17 35.22
C GLY A 128 0.68 2.37 34.53
N SER A 129 0.37 3.55 34.01
CA SER A 129 -0.87 3.84 33.27
C SER A 129 -0.54 4.28 31.85
N GLY A 130 -1.35 3.83 30.90
CA GLY A 130 -1.20 4.09 29.48
C GLY A 130 -2.57 4.16 28.79
N ASP A 131 -2.64 4.87 27.69
CA ASP A 131 -3.85 5.05 26.90
C ASP A 131 -3.71 4.31 25.56
N ARG A 132 -4.71 3.48 25.22
CA ARG A 132 -4.80 2.80 23.92
C ARG A 132 -5.81 3.47 22.98
N GLY A 133 -6.32 4.64 23.34
CA GLY A 133 -7.31 5.40 22.59
C GLY A 133 -8.74 4.96 22.88
N SER A 134 -9.63 5.21 21.92
CA SER A 134 -11.08 5.00 22.07
C SER A 134 -11.51 3.53 22.17
N GLY A 135 -10.66 2.59 21.73
CA GLY A 135 -11.04 1.19 21.56
C GLY A 135 -11.92 0.95 20.32
N GLU A 136 -12.09 1.96 19.46
CA GLU A 136 -12.92 1.93 18.26
C GLU A 136 -12.11 2.20 16.98
N TRP A 137 -12.57 1.65 15.86
CA TRP A 137 -12.05 1.99 14.52
C TRP A 137 -12.63 3.32 14.03
N ASP A 138 -12.35 4.39 14.76
CA ASP A 138 -12.66 5.77 14.37
C ASP A 138 -11.60 6.33 13.39
N LEU A 139 -11.81 7.57 12.92
CA LEU A 139 -10.91 8.23 11.98
C LEU A 139 -9.47 8.34 12.50
N ALA A 140 -9.29 8.61 13.80
CA ALA A 140 -7.98 8.75 14.40
C ALA A 140 -7.25 7.41 14.46
N THR A 141 -7.96 6.33 14.80
CA THR A 141 -7.42 4.97 14.83
C THR A 141 -7.08 4.48 13.41
N GLU A 142 -7.92 4.73 12.41
CA GLU A 142 -7.62 4.37 11.00
C GLU A 142 -6.43 5.18 10.45
N ALA A 143 -6.32 6.46 10.82
CA ALA A 143 -5.17 7.28 10.46
C ALA A 143 -3.88 6.78 11.14
N PHE A 144 -3.96 6.35 12.40
CA PHE A 144 -2.81 5.75 13.08
C PHE A 144 -2.42 4.40 12.47
N TYR A 145 -3.38 3.56 12.10
CA TYR A 145 -3.11 2.32 11.37
C TYR A 145 -2.38 2.60 10.04
N ALA A 146 -2.82 3.59 9.27
CA ALA A 146 -2.15 3.99 8.04
C ALA A 146 -0.71 4.48 8.29
N ALA A 147 -0.50 5.37 9.26
CA ALA A 147 0.83 5.87 9.60
C ALA A 147 1.76 4.74 10.10
N TRP A 148 1.23 3.78 10.86
CA TRP A 148 1.96 2.58 11.29
C TRP A 148 2.35 1.70 10.11
N ILE A 149 1.45 1.46 9.14
CA ILE A 149 1.77 0.69 7.92
C ILE A 149 2.87 1.36 7.10
N GLU A 150 2.81 2.69 6.92
CA GLU A 150 3.85 3.43 6.18
C GLU A 150 5.21 3.30 6.87
N HIS A 151 5.24 3.48 8.19
CA HIS A 151 6.48 3.35 8.97
C HIS A 151 7.04 1.91 8.96
N LEU A 152 6.18 0.90 9.11
CA LEU A 152 6.57 -0.52 9.17
C LEU A 152 7.35 -0.97 7.93
N PHE A 153 6.97 -0.46 6.75
CA PHE A 153 7.59 -0.79 5.46
C PHE A 153 8.46 0.33 4.90
N GLU A 154 8.89 1.27 5.75
CA GLU A 154 9.75 2.37 5.34
C GLU A 154 11.12 1.85 4.88
N ALA A 155 11.52 2.30 3.69
CA ALA A 155 12.85 2.09 3.13
C ALA A 155 13.07 3.07 1.95
N PRO A 156 14.32 3.44 1.62
CA PRO A 156 14.61 4.23 0.43
C PRO A 156 14.01 3.62 -0.84
N PRO A 157 13.38 4.40 -1.75
CA PRO A 157 12.61 3.87 -2.89
C PRO A 157 13.40 3.05 -3.91
N GLU A 158 14.70 3.31 -4.01
CA GLU A 158 15.67 2.61 -4.85
C GLU A 158 16.05 1.23 -4.29
N GLN A 159 15.84 1.00 -2.99
CA GLN A 159 16.14 -0.28 -2.36
C GLN A 159 15.04 -1.32 -2.65
N SER A 160 15.42 -2.50 -3.12
CA SER A 160 14.51 -3.65 -3.12
C SER A 160 14.26 -4.10 -1.68
N LEU A 161 13.01 -4.03 -1.23
CA LEU A 161 12.62 -4.50 0.09
C LEU A 161 11.97 -5.88 -0.06
N SER A 162 12.62 -6.90 0.49
CA SER A 162 12.19 -8.30 0.45
C SER A 162 12.55 -8.95 1.77
N PHE A 163 11.60 -9.66 2.36
CA PHE A 163 11.77 -10.43 3.58
C PHE A 163 11.29 -11.85 3.35
N ASP A 164 11.92 -12.83 4.01
CA ASP A 164 11.50 -14.24 3.92
C ASP A 164 10.09 -14.48 4.52
N SER A 165 9.67 -13.61 5.45
CA SER A 165 8.31 -13.58 6.01
C SER A 165 7.99 -12.25 6.67
N LEU A 166 6.76 -12.08 7.18
CA LEU A 166 6.36 -10.90 7.95
C LEU A 166 6.99 -10.88 9.36
N GLY A 167 7.37 -12.04 9.90
CA GLY A 167 7.92 -12.19 11.25
C GLY A 167 9.10 -11.27 11.57
N PRO A 168 10.18 -11.25 10.76
CA PRO A 168 11.30 -10.34 10.95
C PRO A 168 10.90 -8.86 10.97
N VAL A 169 9.93 -8.47 10.14
CA VAL A 169 9.44 -7.09 10.06
C VAL A 169 8.77 -6.67 11.37
N LEU A 170 7.91 -7.53 11.93
CA LEU A 170 7.21 -7.25 13.19
C LEU A 170 8.11 -7.34 14.42
N ARG A 171 9.22 -8.07 14.35
CA ARG A 171 10.20 -8.21 15.45
C ARG A 171 11.27 -7.14 15.47
N ASP A 172 11.35 -6.30 14.44
CA ASP A 172 12.33 -5.25 14.34
C ASP A 172 11.84 -4.00 15.10
N PRO A 173 12.43 -3.65 16.27
CA PRO A 173 12.02 -2.48 17.05
C PRO A 173 12.30 -1.16 16.33
N GLU A 174 13.19 -1.12 15.32
CA GLU A 174 13.43 0.10 14.54
C GLU A 174 12.36 0.33 13.47
N ARG A 175 11.62 -0.71 13.07
CA ARG A 175 10.55 -0.63 12.06
C ARG A 175 9.17 -0.63 12.67
N ASN A 176 8.99 -1.39 13.74
CA ASN A 176 7.69 -1.60 14.34
C ASN A 176 7.59 -0.81 15.63
N LEU A 177 7.01 0.40 15.53
CA LEU A 177 6.67 1.24 16.69
C LEU A 177 5.84 0.49 17.76
N LEU A 178 5.08 -0.53 17.36
CA LEU A 178 4.26 -1.35 18.27
C LEU A 178 4.98 -2.61 18.76
N PHE A 179 6.29 -2.74 18.52
CA PHE A 179 7.09 -3.82 19.08
C PHE A 179 7.14 -3.69 20.61
N ASN A 180 6.85 -4.80 21.29
CA ASN A 180 6.78 -4.91 22.73
C ASN A 180 5.88 -3.83 23.38
N TYR A 181 4.86 -3.37 22.66
CA TYR A 181 3.95 -2.31 23.11
C TYR A 181 3.26 -2.65 24.44
N LEU A 182 2.95 -3.93 24.66
CA LEU A 182 2.30 -4.41 25.89
C LEU A 182 3.31 -4.71 27.02
N GLY A 183 4.62 -4.65 26.73
CA GLY A 183 5.69 -4.81 27.72
C GLY A 183 5.98 -6.26 28.14
N ASN A 184 5.48 -7.26 27.41
CA ASN A 184 5.58 -8.68 27.78
C ASN A 184 6.56 -9.48 26.92
N GLY A 185 7.34 -8.80 26.07
CA GLY A 185 8.19 -9.42 25.05
C GLY A 185 7.36 -10.16 24.00
N GLU A 186 6.12 -9.72 23.78
CA GLU A 186 5.07 -10.50 23.12
C GLU A 186 5.32 -10.75 21.62
N ASP A 187 6.19 -9.96 20.99
CA ASP A 187 6.49 -10.07 19.55
C ASP A 187 7.62 -11.04 19.23
N ASN A 188 8.46 -11.38 20.23
CA ASN A 188 9.71 -12.12 20.03
C ASN A 188 9.54 -13.49 19.37
N ARG A 189 8.36 -14.11 19.48
CA ARG A 189 8.10 -15.48 19.01
C ARG A 189 6.83 -15.62 18.18
N LEU A 190 6.32 -14.53 17.60
CA LEU A 190 5.10 -14.58 16.78
C LEU A 190 5.38 -15.24 15.42
N PRO A 191 4.74 -16.36 15.07
CA PRO A 191 4.76 -16.86 13.70
C PRO A 191 3.90 -15.93 12.85
N ALA A 192 4.52 -15.26 11.88
CA ALA A 192 3.85 -14.30 10.99
C ALA A 192 4.25 -14.63 9.55
N GLU A 193 3.52 -15.60 8.99
CA GLU A 193 3.72 -16.18 7.66
C GLU A 193 2.42 -16.10 6.86
N PRO A 194 1.85 -14.90 6.64
CA PRO A 194 0.66 -14.77 5.80
C PRO A 194 1.01 -14.92 4.32
N ASP A 195 0.05 -15.38 3.51
CA ASP A 195 0.08 -15.21 2.06
C ASP A 195 -0.51 -13.84 1.64
N CYS A 196 -0.62 -13.57 0.34
CA CYS A 196 -1.15 -12.29 -0.15
C CYS A 196 -2.55 -11.96 0.41
N ALA A 197 -3.41 -12.96 0.56
CA ALA A 197 -4.79 -12.78 0.99
C ALA A 197 -4.89 -12.54 2.50
N ASP A 198 -4.04 -13.23 3.27
CA ASP A 198 -4.02 -13.13 4.73
C ASP A 198 -3.30 -11.87 5.21
N LEU A 199 -2.30 -11.38 4.48
CA LEU A 199 -1.45 -10.26 4.86
C LEU A 199 -2.24 -9.02 5.36
N PRO A 200 -3.22 -8.47 4.61
CA PRO A 200 -3.98 -7.32 5.09
C PRO A 200 -4.75 -7.59 6.39
N TYR A 201 -5.32 -8.79 6.54
CA TYR A 201 -6.06 -9.16 7.74
C TYR A 201 -5.12 -9.42 8.92
N PHE A 202 -3.94 -9.99 8.68
CA PHE A 202 -2.93 -10.22 9.71
C PHE A 202 -2.41 -8.89 10.27
N LEU A 203 -2.04 -7.95 9.40
CA LEU A 203 -1.59 -6.61 9.79
C LEU A 203 -2.65 -5.88 10.61
N ARG A 204 -3.92 -5.92 10.17
CA ARG A 204 -5.03 -5.31 10.90
C ARG A 204 -5.32 -6.00 12.23
N THR A 205 -5.21 -7.33 12.29
CA THR A 205 -5.40 -8.11 13.53
C THR A 205 -4.26 -7.86 14.53
N TYR A 206 -3.02 -7.75 14.06
CA TYR A 206 -1.87 -7.39 14.88
C TYR A 206 -2.06 -6.00 15.49
N PHE A 207 -2.39 -5.01 14.67
CA PHE A 207 -2.67 -3.65 15.15
C PHE A 207 -3.82 -3.63 16.15
N ALA A 208 -4.92 -4.35 15.87
CA ALA A 208 -6.07 -4.48 16.77
C ALA A 208 -5.69 -5.09 18.12
N TRP A 209 -4.85 -6.12 18.13
CA TRP A 209 -4.37 -6.75 19.36
C TRP A 209 -3.57 -5.76 20.23
N LYS A 210 -2.65 -5.01 19.61
CA LYS A 210 -1.83 -4.01 20.33
C LYS A 210 -2.68 -2.90 20.92
N LEU A 211 -3.65 -2.39 20.16
CA LEU A 211 -4.47 -1.23 20.54
C LEU A 211 -5.76 -1.62 21.27
N GLY A 212 -6.05 -2.92 21.42
CA GLY A 212 -7.26 -3.39 22.09
C GLY A 212 -8.55 -3.09 21.31
N LEU A 213 -8.52 -3.28 20.00
CA LEU A 213 -9.62 -3.03 19.07
C LEU A 213 -10.35 -4.34 18.72
N PRO A 214 -11.65 -4.31 18.38
CA PRO A 214 -12.32 -5.46 17.81
C PRO A 214 -11.86 -5.69 16.36
N ILE A 215 -11.87 -6.94 15.90
CA ILE A 215 -11.70 -7.33 14.49
C ILE A 215 -12.88 -8.20 14.06
N ALA A 216 -13.33 -8.04 12.82
CA ALA A 216 -14.36 -8.87 12.22
C ALA A 216 -13.95 -9.27 10.79
N TYR A 217 -14.20 -10.53 10.45
CA TYR A 217 -13.91 -11.10 9.13
C TYR A 217 -14.94 -12.19 8.78
N ARG A 218 -15.10 -12.50 7.50
CA ARG A 218 -16.14 -13.43 7.03
C ARG A 218 -15.56 -14.65 6.34
N PRO A 219 -16.14 -15.86 6.58
CA PRO A 219 -15.99 -16.97 5.67
C PRO A 219 -16.68 -16.64 4.35
N CYS A 220 -15.96 -16.79 3.24
CA CYS A 220 -16.48 -16.51 1.90
C CYS A 220 -16.29 -17.73 0.98
N THR A 221 -17.07 -17.78 -0.09
CA THR A 221 -16.83 -18.70 -1.20
C THR A 221 -15.70 -18.18 -2.09
N ARG A 222 -15.12 -19.01 -2.95
CA ARG A 222 -14.08 -18.59 -3.91
C ARG A 222 -14.64 -17.78 -5.10
N GLY A 223 -15.95 -17.79 -5.28
CA GLY A 223 -16.64 -17.30 -6.48
C GLY A 223 -16.68 -18.35 -7.60
N SER A 224 -16.96 -17.90 -8.82
CA SER A 224 -16.86 -18.70 -10.04
C SER A 224 -16.46 -17.80 -11.21
N ARG A 225 -16.21 -18.39 -12.38
CA ARG A 225 -15.99 -17.66 -13.64
C ARG A 225 -17.07 -16.62 -13.97
N SER A 226 -18.31 -16.83 -13.55
CA SER A 226 -19.45 -15.97 -13.88
C SER A 226 -20.06 -15.24 -12.68
N SER A 227 -19.53 -15.43 -11.47
CA SER A 227 -20.10 -14.82 -10.26
C SER A 227 -19.02 -14.50 -9.22
N PRO A 228 -19.08 -13.33 -8.56
CA PRO A 228 -18.15 -13.00 -7.49
C PRO A 228 -18.36 -13.89 -6.25
N PRO A 229 -17.35 -13.98 -5.37
CA PRO A 229 -17.47 -14.51 -4.01
C PRO A 229 -18.68 -13.97 -3.25
N THR A 230 -19.28 -14.84 -2.44
CA THR A 230 -20.34 -14.52 -1.48
C THR A 230 -19.89 -14.90 -0.08
N CYS A 231 -20.27 -14.13 0.94
CA CYS A 231 -19.80 -14.32 2.30
C CYS A 231 -20.92 -14.62 3.30
N GLN A 232 -20.56 -15.34 4.36
CA GLN A 232 -21.44 -15.67 5.47
C GLN A 232 -21.45 -14.55 6.53
N ALA A 233 -22.11 -14.81 7.67
CA ALA A 233 -22.08 -13.91 8.82
C ALA A 233 -20.64 -13.69 9.32
N PRO A 234 -20.32 -12.49 9.86
CA PRO A 234 -18.97 -12.19 10.31
C PRO A 234 -18.65 -12.95 11.59
N LEU A 235 -17.42 -13.44 11.67
CA LEU A 235 -16.78 -13.86 12.91
C LEU A 235 -16.15 -12.62 13.54
N ALA A 236 -16.36 -12.41 14.83
CA ALA A 236 -15.79 -11.31 15.58
C ALA A 236 -14.81 -11.81 16.63
N GLU A 237 -13.69 -11.12 16.79
CA GLU A 237 -12.76 -11.26 17.90
C GLU A 237 -12.79 -9.98 18.72
N THR A 238 -13.22 -10.12 19.97
CA THR A 238 -13.40 -9.02 20.92
C THR A 238 -12.59 -9.19 22.18
N ARG A 239 -11.84 -10.30 22.34
CA ARG A 239 -11.03 -10.55 23.54
C ARG A 239 -9.91 -9.51 23.71
N PHE A 240 -9.52 -8.83 22.64
CA PHE A 240 -8.57 -7.71 22.69
C PHE A 240 -9.16 -6.46 23.38
N VAL A 241 -10.48 -6.27 23.30
CA VAL A 241 -11.15 -5.06 23.77
C VAL A 241 -11.16 -5.03 25.29
N GLY A 242 -10.69 -3.90 25.85
CA GLY A 242 -10.64 -3.70 27.29
C GLY A 242 -9.63 -4.58 28.04
N SER A 243 -8.78 -5.35 27.35
CA SER A 243 -7.79 -6.25 27.97
C SER A 243 -6.41 -6.14 27.33
N MET A 244 -5.35 -6.46 28.07
CA MET A 244 -4.01 -6.70 27.50
C MET A 244 -3.88 -8.18 27.14
N ALA A 245 -4.58 -8.59 26.08
CA ALA A 245 -4.60 -9.99 25.65
C ALA A 245 -3.17 -10.53 25.40
N SER A 246 -2.93 -11.79 25.76
CA SER A 246 -1.61 -12.40 25.63
C SER A 246 -1.26 -12.75 24.18
N ALA A 247 0.02 -13.06 23.91
CA ALA A 247 0.48 -13.51 22.60
C ALA A 247 -0.21 -14.81 22.16
N GLU A 248 -0.60 -15.68 23.10
CA GLU A 248 -1.35 -16.91 22.82
C GLU A 248 -2.76 -16.61 22.30
N VAL A 249 -3.45 -15.63 22.89
CA VAL A 249 -4.78 -15.20 22.43
C VAL A 249 -4.69 -14.62 21.02
N PHE A 250 -3.67 -13.80 20.74
CA PHE A 250 -3.40 -13.30 19.40
C PHE A 250 -3.10 -14.43 18.41
N ALA A 251 -2.24 -15.38 18.78
CA ALA A 251 -1.89 -16.51 17.90
C ALA A 251 -3.08 -17.43 17.59
N GLU A 252 -4.01 -17.59 18.53
CA GLU A 252 -5.27 -18.30 18.28
C GLU A 252 -6.16 -17.52 17.31
N ALA A 253 -6.33 -16.21 17.54
CA ALA A 253 -7.14 -15.34 16.69
C ALA A 253 -6.58 -15.23 15.26
N SER A 254 -5.25 -15.07 15.11
CA SER A 254 -4.59 -14.96 13.81
C SER A 254 -4.71 -16.25 13.00
N ARG A 255 -4.46 -17.42 13.61
CA ARG A 255 -4.67 -18.73 12.95
C ARG A 255 -6.10 -18.90 12.48
N LYS A 256 -7.08 -18.67 13.38
CA LYS A 256 -8.50 -18.77 13.01
C LYS A 256 -8.89 -17.84 11.87
N MET A 257 -8.32 -16.63 11.84
CA MET A 257 -8.52 -15.68 10.76
C MET A 257 -7.95 -16.21 9.45
N MET A 258 -6.68 -16.65 9.44
CA MET A 258 -6.01 -17.21 8.24
C MET A 258 -6.70 -18.48 7.73
N ASP A 259 -7.22 -19.33 8.62
CA ASP A 259 -8.00 -20.52 8.25
C ASP A 259 -9.38 -20.17 7.64
N THR A 260 -9.84 -18.91 7.78
CA THR A 260 -11.16 -18.45 7.33
C THR A 260 -11.08 -17.60 6.06
N VAL A 261 -10.16 -16.66 6.01
CA VAL A 261 -10.06 -15.69 4.91
C VAL A 261 -9.25 -16.29 3.77
N HIS A 262 -9.43 -15.73 2.59
CA HIS A 262 -8.68 -16.11 1.41
C HIS A 262 -8.84 -15.06 0.32
N SER A 263 -8.19 -15.22 -0.83
CA SER A 263 -8.22 -14.21 -1.91
C SER A 263 -9.63 -13.82 -2.42
N GLY A 264 -10.63 -14.69 -2.25
CA GLY A 264 -12.05 -14.35 -2.52
C GLY A 264 -12.67 -13.35 -1.54
N SER A 265 -12.19 -13.24 -0.31
CA SER A 265 -12.76 -12.36 0.74
C SER A 265 -12.66 -10.88 0.37
N ALA A 266 -11.63 -10.51 -0.39
CA ALA A 266 -11.45 -9.15 -0.90
C ALA A 266 -12.05 -8.92 -2.32
N ARG A 267 -12.49 -9.98 -3.01
CA ARG A 267 -12.98 -9.95 -4.41
C ARG A 267 -14.50 -10.05 -4.56
N THR A 268 -15.24 -9.96 -3.46
CA THR A 268 -16.71 -9.92 -3.45
C THR A 268 -17.28 -8.84 -4.36
N ALA A 269 -18.58 -8.94 -4.66
CA ALA A 269 -19.26 -7.97 -5.51
C ALA A 269 -19.13 -6.54 -4.94
N LEU A 270 -18.82 -5.56 -5.80
CA LEU A 270 -18.53 -4.18 -5.37
C LEU A 270 -19.67 -3.51 -4.61
N ARG A 271 -20.93 -3.94 -4.82
CA ARG A 271 -22.13 -3.37 -4.20
C ARG A 271 -22.58 -4.12 -2.94
N ASP A 272 -21.97 -5.26 -2.63
CA ASP A 272 -22.42 -6.10 -1.51
C ASP A 272 -22.08 -5.45 -0.16
N ASP A 273 -23.02 -5.52 0.78
CA ASP A 273 -22.85 -5.06 2.16
C ASP A 273 -22.24 -6.17 3.04
N ALA A 274 -22.44 -7.44 2.67
CA ALA A 274 -21.96 -8.60 3.41
C ALA A 274 -20.48 -8.89 3.11
N THR A 275 -19.62 -7.88 3.22
CA THR A 275 -18.20 -7.95 2.87
C THR A 275 -17.33 -7.35 3.96
N ASP A 276 -16.07 -7.79 4.04
CA ASP A 276 -15.09 -7.22 4.98
C ASP A 276 -14.45 -5.93 4.48
N VAL A 277 -14.50 -5.70 3.17
CA VAL A 277 -13.88 -4.57 2.48
C VAL A 277 -14.86 -3.96 1.49
N TYR A 278 -14.73 -2.68 1.20
CA TYR A 278 -15.60 -1.93 0.29
C TYR A 278 -14.77 -1.05 -0.66
N PRO A 279 -15.23 -0.81 -1.91
CA PRO A 279 -14.49 -0.01 -2.86
C PRO A 279 -14.49 1.47 -2.48
N VAL A 280 -13.35 2.12 -2.71
CA VAL A 280 -13.13 3.55 -2.44
C VAL A 280 -12.89 4.31 -3.74
N ALA A 281 -12.97 5.64 -3.68
CA ALA A 281 -12.63 6.49 -4.83
C ALA A 281 -11.13 6.42 -5.14
N LEU A 282 -10.76 6.71 -6.38
CA LEU A 282 -9.36 6.91 -6.79
C LEU A 282 -8.97 8.35 -6.47
N ASP A 283 -8.57 8.57 -5.23
CA ASP A 283 -8.13 9.85 -4.70
C ASP A 283 -7.04 9.69 -3.63
N ARG A 284 -6.15 10.66 -3.49
CA ARG A 284 -5.12 10.61 -2.44
C ARG A 284 -5.69 10.66 -1.03
N SER A 285 -6.86 11.28 -0.84
CA SER A 285 -7.58 11.33 0.44
C SER A 285 -8.25 10.02 0.83
N THR A 286 -8.37 9.06 -0.08
CA THR A 286 -9.01 7.75 0.18
C THR A 286 -8.03 6.57 0.10
N LEU A 287 -6.94 6.72 -0.67
CA LEU A 287 -5.93 5.68 -0.89
C LEU A 287 -4.77 5.80 0.12
N TRP A 288 -5.08 5.72 1.41
CA TRP A 288 -4.08 5.76 2.47
C TRP A 288 -3.25 4.47 2.53
N PRO A 289 -2.04 4.49 3.09
CA PRO A 289 -1.37 3.27 3.53
C PRO A 289 -2.32 2.37 4.35
N GLY A 290 -2.28 1.06 4.10
CA GLY A 290 -3.26 0.10 4.62
C GLY A 290 -4.45 -0.17 3.69
N THR A 291 -4.69 0.67 2.67
CA THR A 291 -5.69 0.40 1.62
C THR A 291 -5.29 -0.84 0.82
N ILE A 292 -6.26 -1.72 0.57
CA ILE A 292 -6.05 -2.97 -0.16
C ILE A 292 -6.28 -2.75 -1.64
N PHE A 293 -5.44 -3.33 -2.50
CA PHE A 293 -5.79 -3.57 -3.89
C PHE A 293 -6.07 -5.07 -4.08
N ALA A 294 -7.26 -5.39 -4.56
CA ALA A 294 -7.63 -6.75 -4.94
C ALA A 294 -7.73 -6.84 -6.45
N ASP A 295 -6.85 -7.61 -7.08
CA ASP A 295 -6.97 -7.89 -8.51
C ASP A 295 -8.10 -8.91 -8.76
N PRO A 296 -8.59 -9.06 -10.00
CA PRO A 296 -9.69 -10.01 -10.28
C PRO A 296 -9.25 -11.48 -10.21
N TYR A 297 -7.95 -11.76 -10.12
CA TYR A 297 -7.31 -13.07 -10.26
C TYR A 297 -6.75 -13.63 -8.94
N GLY A 298 -7.01 -12.94 -7.83
CA GLY A 298 -6.70 -13.38 -6.48
C GLY A 298 -5.40 -12.86 -5.88
N HIS A 299 -4.67 -11.98 -6.56
CA HIS A 299 -3.52 -11.28 -5.96
C HIS A 299 -4.00 -10.06 -5.18
N ILE A 300 -3.54 -9.95 -3.95
CA ILE A 300 -3.92 -8.90 -3.01
C ILE A 300 -2.65 -8.16 -2.58
N MET A 301 -2.73 -6.84 -2.54
CA MET A 301 -1.63 -5.95 -2.13
C MET A 301 -2.13 -4.93 -1.12
N VAL A 302 -1.23 -4.42 -0.27
CA VAL A 302 -1.52 -3.36 0.70
C VAL A 302 -0.70 -2.14 0.35
N ILE A 303 -1.32 -0.99 0.12
CA ILE A 303 -0.61 0.28 -0.08
C ILE A 303 0.23 0.56 1.16
N VAL A 304 1.50 0.92 0.98
CA VAL A 304 2.38 1.28 2.10
C VAL A 304 2.86 2.71 2.02
N LYS A 305 3.05 3.28 0.83
CA LYS A 305 3.64 4.62 0.74
C LYS A 305 3.33 5.31 -0.57
N TRP A 306 3.14 6.61 -0.49
CA TRP A 306 3.18 7.49 -1.64
C TRP A 306 4.45 8.33 -1.63
N LEU A 307 5.09 8.46 -2.79
CA LEU A 307 6.19 9.38 -3.01
C LEU A 307 5.74 10.46 -4.00
N PRO A 308 5.82 11.75 -3.63
CA PRO A 308 5.40 12.82 -4.52
C PRO A 308 6.33 12.91 -5.73
N GLN A 309 5.76 13.33 -6.86
CA GLN A 309 6.53 13.71 -8.04
C GLN A 309 7.55 14.81 -7.71
N ARG A 310 8.80 14.69 -8.19
CA ARG A 310 9.89 15.65 -7.93
C ARG A 310 10.55 16.11 -9.23
N GLY A 311 10.41 17.39 -9.55
CA GLY A 311 10.96 17.94 -10.80
C GLY A 311 10.49 17.13 -12.02
N ARG A 312 11.43 16.47 -12.69
CA ARG A 312 11.19 15.61 -13.86
C ARG A 312 10.99 14.12 -13.53
N GLU A 313 11.20 13.72 -12.27
CA GLU A 313 11.05 12.34 -11.81
C GLU A 313 9.59 12.02 -11.48
N SER A 314 9.14 10.83 -11.86
CA SER A 314 7.81 10.34 -11.52
C SER A 314 7.63 10.22 -10.02
N GLY A 315 6.42 10.51 -9.54
CA GLY A 315 5.99 10.03 -8.23
C GLY A 315 5.89 8.50 -8.22
N LEU A 316 5.67 7.92 -7.05
CA LEU A 316 5.46 6.47 -6.89
C LEU A 316 4.30 6.20 -5.94
N LEU A 317 3.55 5.14 -6.24
CA LEU A 317 2.71 4.45 -5.27
C LEU A 317 3.36 3.10 -4.98
N LEU A 318 3.66 2.84 -3.72
CA LEU A 318 4.28 1.62 -3.23
C LEU A 318 3.25 0.79 -2.47
N ALA A 319 3.33 -0.51 -2.65
CA ALA A 319 2.56 -1.49 -1.89
C ALA A 319 3.46 -2.64 -1.45
N VAL A 320 2.93 -3.52 -0.61
CA VAL A 320 3.52 -4.82 -0.31
C VAL A 320 2.54 -5.93 -0.65
N ASP A 321 3.09 -7.07 -1.05
CA ASP A 321 2.39 -8.34 -1.08
C ASP A 321 3.17 -9.38 -0.28
N ALA A 322 2.47 -10.44 0.12
CA ALA A 322 3.10 -11.67 0.56
C ALA A 322 2.90 -12.74 -0.51
N GLN A 323 3.89 -13.59 -0.74
CA GLN A 323 3.82 -14.68 -1.72
C GLN A 323 3.44 -16.00 -1.04
N PRO A 324 3.08 -17.05 -1.79
CA PRO A 324 2.82 -18.38 -1.23
C PRO A 324 4.01 -19.02 -0.49
N ASP A 325 5.24 -18.55 -0.75
CA ASP A 325 6.45 -18.92 0.00
C ASP A 325 6.65 -18.09 1.29
N ASN A 326 5.62 -17.31 1.67
CA ASN A 326 5.55 -16.37 2.79
C ASN A 326 6.38 -15.09 2.61
N SER A 327 7.17 -14.96 1.54
CA SER A 327 8.01 -13.78 1.35
C SER A 327 7.19 -12.51 1.23
N VAL A 328 7.59 -11.45 1.92
CA VAL A 328 6.93 -10.14 1.88
C VAL A 328 7.80 -9.19 1.08
N THR A 329 7.25 -8.66 -0.02
CA THR A 329 8.03 -7.83 -0.94
C THR A 329 7.34 -6.53 -1.28
N ARG A 330 8.13 -5.46 -1.40
CA ARG A 330 7.62 -4.15 -1.82
C ARG A 330 7.51 -4.09 -3.33
N LYS A 331 6.36 -3.63 -3.81
CA LYS A 331 6.04 -3.45 -5.22
C LYS A 331 5.77 -1.99 -5.54
N ARG A 332 5.98 -1.62 -6.80
CA ARG A 332 5.60 -0.32 -7.37
C ARG A 332 4.29 -0.47 -8.13
N PHE A 333 3.47 0.57 -8.14
CA PHE A 333 2.30 0.63 -9.00
C PHE A 333 2.70 0.71 -10.47
N TRP A 334 2.26 -0.27 -11.25
CA TRP A 334 2.26 -0.27 -12.71
C TRP A 334 1.33 -1.37 -13.22
N ASP A 335 0.97 -1.32 -14.50
CA ASP A 335 -0.10 -2.10 -15.13
C ASP A 335 0.05 -3.63 -14.91
N GLY A 336 1.27 -4.17 -14.94
CA GLY A 336 1.53 -5.61 -14.76
C GLY A 336 1.69 -6.08 -13.30
N THR A 337 1.65 -5.17 -12.32
CA THR A 337 1.56 -5.54 -10.90
C THR A 337 0.16 -5.31 -10.36
N PHE A 338 -0.48 -4.20 -10.72
CA PHE A 338 -1.84 -3.86 -10.31
C PHE A 338 -2.81 -4.20 -11.45
N LEU A 339 -3.05 -5.50 -11.66
CA LEU A 339 -3.92 -5.98 -12.72
C LEU A 339 -5.36 -5.51 -12.46
N PHE A 340 -5.89 -4.69 -13.35
CA PHE A 340 -7.25 -4.18 -13.25
C PHE A 340 -8.04 -4.57 -14.50
N ALA A 341 -9.06 -5.39 -14.31
CA ALA A 341 -9.98 -5.77 -15.37
C ALA A 341 -11.36 -5.99 -14.76
N GLN A 342 -12.39 -5.44 -15.39
CA GLN A 342 -13.76 -5.72 -14.98
C GLN A 342 -14.12 -7.15 -15.38
N THR A 343 -14.46 -8.00 -14.41
CA THR A 343 -14.84 -9.39 -14.66
C THR A 343 -16.15 -9.71 -13.96
N PRO A 344 -16.94 -10.67 -14.48
CA PRO A 344 -18.10 -11.21 -13.75
C PRO A 344 -17.71 -11.96 -12.46
N SER A 345 -16.45 -12.42 -12.37
CA SER A 345 -15.94 -13.29 -11.30
C SER A 345 -15.45 -12.56 -10.05
N ALA A 346 -15.31 -11.23 -10.09
CA ALA A 346 -14.73 -10.46 -9.00
C ALA A 346 -15.16 -8.99 -9.03
N GLY A 347 -15.19 -8.36 -7.86
CA GLY A 347 -15.14 -6.89 -7.75
C GLY A 347 -13.71 -6.42 -7.50
N PRO A 348 -12.92 -6.08 -8.53
CA PRO A 348 -11.51 -5.70 -8.38
C PRO A 348 -11.34 -4.24 -7.93
N GLY A 349 -10.11 -3.85 -7.59
CA GLY A 349 -9.70 -2.47 -7.36
C GLY A 349 -9.28 -2.18 -5.93
N PHE A 350 -9.12 -0.88 -5.64
CA PHE A 350 -8.76 -0.37 -4.32
C PHE A 350 -9.94 -0.40 -3.36
N LYS A 351 -9.70 -0.86 -2.13
CA LYS A 351 -10.71 -1.10 -1.11
C LYS A 351 -10.19 -0.75 0.27
N ALA A 352 -11.07 -0.24 1.12
CA ALA A 352 -10.82 -0.06 2.54
C ALA A 352 -11.53 -1.15 3.35
N PHE A 353 -11.02 -1.46 4.54
CA PHE A 353 -11.71 -2.33 5.49
C PHE A 353 -12.99 -1.67 5.97
N ARG A 354 -14.07 -2.45 6.04
CA ARG A 354 -15.36 -2.02 6.54
C ARG A 354 -15.23 -1.74 8.05
N PRO A 355 -15.54 -0.52 8.54
CA PRO A 355 -15.41 -0.18 9.94
C PRO A 355 -16.22 -1.12 10.83
N VAL A 356 -15.59 -1.56 11.91
CA VAL A 356 -16.16 -2.47 12.90
C VAL A 356 -16.63 -1.63 14.08
N VAL A 357 -17.93 -1.67 14.35
CA VAL A 357 -18.55 -0.92 15.45
C VAL A 357 -19.18 -1.87 16.45
N GLN A 358 -19.11 -1.51 17.73
CA GLN A 358 -19.78 -2.22 18.80
C GLN A 358 -21.14 -1.56 19.07
N THR A 359 -22.20 -2.35 19.15
CA THR A 359 -23.54 -1.86 19.51
C THR A 359 -24.20 -2.87 20.44
N GLY A 360 -24.49 -2.48 21.68
CA GLY A 360 -25.15 -3.34 22.66
C GLY A 360 -24.40 -4.65 22.97
N GLY A 361 -23.07 -4.62 22.95
CA GLY A 361 -22.22 -5.81 23.16
C GLY A 361 -22.06 -6.72 21.92
N SER A 362 -22.74 -6.41 20.81
CA SER A 362 -22.56 -7.09 19.53
C SER A 362 -21.61 -6.31 18.61
N VAL A 363 -20.82 -7.02 17.80
CA VAL A 363 -19.95 -6.43 16.79
C VAL A 363 -20.65 -6.48 15.44
N ARG A 364 -20.66 -5.36 14.72
CA ARG A 364 -21.16 -5.30 13.34
C ARG A 364 -20.23 -4.48 12.46
N GLN A 365 -20.19 -4.81 11.18
CA GLN A 365 -19.56 -3.99 10.18
C GLN A 365 -20.58 -3.01 9.58
N LEU A 366 -20.17 -1.78 9.27
CA LEU A 366 -21.07 -0.75 8.74
C LEU A 366 -21.55 -1.04 7.31
N PRO A 367 -22.84 -0.88 6.96
CA PRO A 367 -23.31 -1.01 5.58
C PRO A 367 -22.79 0.14 4.70
N ASN A 368 -22.80 -0.04 3.39
CA ASN A 368 -22.37 0.95 2.38
C ASN A 368 -23.10 2.28 2.53
N SER A 369 -24.39 2.26 2.92
CA SER A 369 -25.18 3.47 3.16
C SER A 369 -24.71 4.33 4.34
N ALA A 370 -23.97 3.75 5.29
CA ALA A 370 -23.38 4.47 6.42
C ALA A 370 -21.96 4.99 6.12
N LEU A 371 -21.38 4.63 4.97
CA LEU A 371 -20.05 5.05 4.52
C LEU A 371 -20.18 6.25 3.56
N ASP A 372 -20.79 7.33 4.06
CA ASP A 372 -21.10 8.54 3.29
C ASP A 372 -20.03 9.64 3.40
N GLY A 373 -18.95 9.38 4.14
CA GLY A 373 -17.84 10.30 4.37
C GLY A 373 -18.02 11.27 5.54
N ARG A 374 -19.19 11.31 6.21
CA ARG A 374 -19.43 12.25 7.34
C ARG A 374 -18.57 11.95 8.57
N SER A 375 -18.15 10.71 8.75
CA SER A 375 -17.21 10.31 9.80
C SER A 375 -15.75 10.67 9.47
N GLY A 376 -15.48 11.22 8.28
CA GLY A 376 -14.14 11.45 7.73
C GLY A 376 -13.44 10.19 7.20
N LEU A 377 -14.01 9.01 7.42
CA LEU A 377 -13.54 7.76 6.81
C LEU A 377 -13.78 7.79 5.29
N PRO A 378 -12.99 7.05 4.49
CA PRO A 378 -13.20 6.96 3.05
C PRO A 378 -14.66 6.59 2.71
N PRO A 379 -15.36 7.37 1.87
CA PRO A 379 -16.72 7.04 1.50
C PRO A 379 -16.75 5.82 0.58
N PHE A 380 -17.83 5.05 0.65
CA PHE A 380 -18.13 4.01 -0.33
C PHE A 380 -18.24 4.63 -1.73
N SER A 381 -17.55 4.05 -2.70
CA SER A 381 -17.54 4.56 -4.08
C SER A 381 -17.48 3.45 -5.10
N LEU A 382 -18.33 3.57 -6.12
CA LEU A 382 -18.32 2.70 -7.29
C LEU A 382 -17.60 3.31 -8.48
N GLN A 383 -16.83 4.39 -8.27
CA GLN A 383 -16.09 5.08 -9.35
C GLN A 383 -15.28 4.09 -10.19
N GLN A 384 -14.54 3.18 -9.54
CA GLN A 384 -13.70 2.19 -10.23
C GLN A 384 -14.50 1.26 -11.14
N ALA A 385 -15.75 0.92 -10.76
CA ALA A 385 -16.62 0.06 -11.56
C ALA A 385 -17.07 0.69 -12.89
N ALA A 386 -16.95 2.02 -13.02
CA ALA A 386 -17.30 2.75 -14.23
C ALA A 386 -16.11 2.99 -15.17
N LEU A 387 -14.89 2.62 -14.76
CA LEU A 387 -13.66 2.89 -15.53
C LEU A 387 -13.29 1.68 -16.40
N SER A 388 -12.98 1.94 -17.67
CA SER A 388 -12.22 0.98 -18.47
C SER A 388 -10.82 0.77 -17.85
N PRO A 389 -10.13 -0.35 -18.15
CA PRO A 389 -8.75 -0.53 -17.69
C PRO A 389 -7.83 0.65 -18.03
N ASP A 390 -7.89 1.17 -19.24
CA ASP A 390 -7.08 2.31 -19.66
C ASP A 390 -7.39 3.57 -18.83
N ASP A 391 -8.67 3.86 -18.58
CA ASP A 391 -9.07 5.03 -17.79
C ASP A 391 -8.69 4.88 -16.31
N PHE A 392 -8.71 3.65 -15.77
CA PHE A 392 -8.21 3.35 -14.42
C PHE A 392 -6.71 3.67 -14.32
N TYR A 393 -5.89 3.17 -15.26
CA TYR A 393 -4.46 3.42 -15.24
C TYR A 393 -4.12 4.90 -15.51
N ALA A 394 -4.85 5.57 -16.40
CA ALA A 394 -4.73 7.00 -16.63
C ALA A 394 -5.02 7.82 -15.36
N ARG A 395 -6.11 7.48 -14.65
CA ARG A 395 -6.46 8.14 -13.38
C ARG A 395 -5.37 7.93 -12.32
N MET A 396 -4.84 6.72 -12.18
CA MET A 396 -3.75 6.44 -11.24
C MET A 396 -2.46 7.18 -11.61
N GLN A 397 -2.11 7.22 -12.90
CA GLN A 397 -0.97 7.99 -13.38
C GLN A 397 -1.11 9.49 -13.08
N GLN A 398 -2.31 10.05 -13.22
CA GLN A 398 -2.59 11.44 -12.85
C GLN A 398 -2.40 11.69 -11.34
N LEU A 399 -2.84 10.75 -10.49
CA LEU A 399 -2.65 10.86 -9.03
C LEU A 399 -1.19 10.76 -8.61
N ILE A 400 -0.43 9.90 -9.30
CA ILE A 400 1.01 9.69 -9.05
C ILE A 400 1.82 10.90 -9.58
N ASN A 401 1.44 11.42 -10.75
CA ASN A 401 2.12 12.49 -11.48
C ASN A 401 1.17 13.67 -11.77
N PRO A 402 0.79 14.44 -10.75
CA PRO A 402 -0.21 15.50 -10.90
C PRO A 402 0.23 16.65 -11.82
N ARG A 403 1.53 16.80 -12.10
CA ARG A 403 2.06 17.79 -13.05
C ARG A 403 2.33 17.20 -14.44
N GLY A 404 1.96 15.94 -14.66
CA GLY A 404 2.28 15.19 -15.88
C GLY A 404 3.76 14.85 -16.01
N LEU A 405 4.10 14.00 -16.98
CA LEU A 405 5.49 13.64 -17.32
C LEU A 405 5.87 14.11 -18.72
N GLU A 406 7.14 14.43 -18.92
CA GLU A 406 7.67 14.59 -20.27
C GLU A 406 7.57 13.24 -21.01
N PRO A 407 7.01 13.20 -22.25
CA PRO A 407 6.84 11.95 -23.00
C PRO A 407 8.10 11.09 -23.08
N GLU A 408 9.27 11.72 -23.27
CA GLU A 408 10.54 11.00 -23.38
C GLU A 408 11.03 10.45 -22.05
N ALA A 409 10.69 11.11 -20.93
CA ALA A 409 11.00 10.61 -19.60
C ALA A 409 10.10 9.40 -19.25
N ALA A 410 8.81 9.48 -19.59
CA ALA A 410 7.89 8.35 -19.44
C ALA A 410 8.32 7.15 -20.30
N TYR A 411 8.76 7.41 -21.54
CA TYR A 411 9.32 6.39 -22.41
C TYR A 411 10.57 5.73 -21.82
N ALA A 412 11.55 6.53 -21.40
CA ALA A 412 12.80 6.02 -20.84
C ALA A 412 12.54 5.16 -19.59
N ALA A 413 11.71 5.64 -18.66
CA ALA A 413 11.37 4.89 -17.45
C ALA A 413 10.62 3.57 -17.76
N THR A 414 9.72 3.58 -18.75
CA THR A 414 8.99 2.38 -19.16
C THR A 414 9.90 1.36 -19.85
N LEU A 415 10.83 1.84 -20.69
CA LEU A 415 11.84 1.02 -21.34
C LEU A 415 12.78 0.38 -20.31
N ASP A 416 13.31 1.16 -19.37
CA ASP A 416 14.22 0.66 -18.35
C ASP A 416 13.52 -0.38 -17.46
N ALA A 417 12.27 -0.14 -17.05
CA ALA A 417 11.47 -1.11 -16.31
C ALA A 417 11.22 -2.42 -17.10
N LEU A 418 10.95 -2.33 -18.41
CA LEU A 418 10.83 -3.52 -19.27
C LEU A 418 12.15 -4.31 -19.33
N MET A 419 13.28 -3.61 -19.45
CA MET A 419 14.60 -4.26 -19.47
C MET A 419 14.92 -4.96 -18.15
N GLU A 420 14.61 -4.35 -17.01
CA GLU A 420 14.75 -4.99 -15.68
C GLU A 420 13.91 -6.29 -15.57
N GLN A 421 12.68 -6.29 -16.11
CA GLN A 421 11.84 -7.49 -16.15
C GLN A 421 12.42 -8.59 -17.06
N LEU A 422 12.97 -8.21 -18.22
CA LEU A 422 13.64 -9.12 -19.13
C LEU A 422 14.88 -9.76 -18.48
N GLU A 423 15.72 -8.97 -17.81
CA GLU A 423 16.90 -9.45 -17.08
C GLU A 423 16.51 -10.41 -15.95
N THR A 424 15.48 -10.06 -15.16
CA THR A 424 14.95 -10.94 -14.12
C THR A 424 14.46 -12.28 -14.70
N ARG A 425 13.89 -12.25 -15.91
CA ARG A 425 13.45 -13.45 -16.60
C ARG A 425 14.62 -14.30 -17.10
N VAL A 426 15.76 -13.71 -17.49
CA VAL A 426 16.99 -14.46 -17.79
C VAL A 426 17.39 -15.34 -16.62
N THR A 427 17.45 -14.77 -15.41
CA THR A 427 17.75 -15.54 -14.19
C THR A 427 16.71 -16.63 -13.93
N SER A 428 15.42 -16.32 -14.09
CA SER A 428 14.33 -17.29 -13.85
C SER A 428 14.39 -18.49 -14.80
N VAL A 429 14.66 -18.25 -16.08
CA VAL A 429 14.81 -19.33 -17.08
C VAL A 429 16.07 -20.14 -16.82
N GLU A 430 17.19 -19.49 -16.52
CA GLU A 430 18.47 -20.16 -16.21
C GLU A 430 18.36 -21.06 -14.96
N ASN A 431 17.62 -20.64 -13.93
CA ASN A 431 17.35 -21.48 -12.76
C ASN A 431 16.63 -22.78 -13.15
N GLY A 432 15.63 -22.69 -14.05
CA GLY A 432 14.97 -23.86 -14.62
C GLY A 432 15.91 -24.74 -15.44
N GLU A 433 16.77 -24.15 -16.26
CA GLU A 433 17.77 -24.91 -17.03
C GLU A 433 18.80 -25.62 -16.11
N ALA A 434 19.26 -24.95 -15.06
CA ALA A 434 20.14 -25.56 -14.06
C ALA A 434 19.47 -26.76 -13.36
N TYR A 435 18.18 -26.63 -13.03
CA TYR A 435 17.39 -27.75 -12.49
C TYR A 435 17.34 -28.93 -13.47
N MET A 436 17.02 -28.67 -14.73
CA MET A 436 16.92 -29.72 -15.76
C MET A 436 18.27 -30.38 -16.08
N ARG A 437 19.37 -29.62 -16.09
CA ARG A 437 20.73 -30.16 -16.27
C ARG A 437 21.18 -31.03 -15.09
N SER A 438 20.85 -30.64 -13.87
CA SER A 438 21.19 -31.43 -12.66
C SER A 438 20.33 -32.68 -12.50
N ARG A 439 19.20 -32.80 -13.22
CA ARG A 439 18.30 -33.95 -13.18
C ARG A 439 17.88 -34.42 -14.58
N PRO A 440 18.80 -35.02 -15.37
CA PRO A 440 18.52 -35.46 -16.73
C PRO A 440 17.32 -36.42 -16.80
N GLY A 441 16.44 -36.22 -17.79
CA GLY A 441 15.24 -37.05 -17.98
C GLY A 441 14.05 -36.70 -17.07
N THR A 442 14.18 -35.68 -16.20
CA THR A 442 13.06 -35.18 -15.42
C THR A 442 12.00 -34.59 -16.33
N LEU A 443 10.74 -34.91 -16.05
CA LEU A 443 9.58 -34.27 -16.64
C LEU A 443 8.83 -33.54 -15.53
N ILE A 444 8.63 -32.24 -15.68
CA ILE A 444 7.82 -31.46 -14.74
C ILE A 444 6.36 -31.48 -15.24
N PRO A 445 5.40 -32.07 -14.49
CA PRO A 445 4.01 -32.07 -14.91
C PRO A 445 3.45 -30.65 -14.98
N MET A 446 2.82 -30.29 -16.11
CA MET A 446 2.08 -29.04 -16.24
C MET A 446 0.71 -29.17 -15.53
N PRO A 447 0.35 -28.23 -14.62
CA PRO A 447 -1.00 -28.15 -14.06
C PRO A 447 -2.06 -27.86 -15.13
N SER A 448 -3.33 -28.02 -14.78
CA SER A 448 -4.45 -27.75 -15.69
C SER A 448 -5.18 -26.46 -15.32
N GLY A 449 -5.64 -25.73 -16.33
CA GLY A 449 -6.47 -24.55 -16.16
C GLY A 449 -5.75 -23.41 -15.43
N PRO A 450 -6.44 -22.65 -14.56
CA PRO A 450 -5.84 -21.54 -13.82
C PRO A 450 -4.70 -21.95 -12.88
N ALA A 451 -4.61 -23.24 -12.50
CA ALA A 451 -3.59 -23.75 -11.59
C ALA A 451 -2.15 -23.58 -12.12
N ILE A 452 -1.96 -23.29 -13.41
CA ILE A 452 -0.63 -22.96 -13.93
C ILE A 452 -0.02 -21.70 -13.28
N PHE A 453 -0.84 -20.83 -12.67
CA PHE A 453 -0.41 -19.60 -11.99
C PHE A 453 -0.37 -19.71 -10.46
N GLU A 454 -0.76 -20.85 -9.87
CA GLU A 454 -1.16 -20.94 -8.46
C GLU A 454 -0.70 -22.22 -7.76
N THR A 455 0.15 -23.02 -8.41
CA THR A 455 0.58 -24.31 -7.87
C THR A 455 1.80 -24.16 -6.96
N THR A 456 2.22 -25.25 -6.34
CA THR A 456 3.50 -25.36 -5.64
C THR A 456 4.40 -26.42 -6.32
N GLY A 457 5.65 -26.50 -5.89
CA GLY A 457 6.62 -27.49 -6.33
C GLY A 457 7.32 -27.11 -7.65
N PRO A 458 7.93 -28.08 -8.36
CA PRO A 458 8.84 -27.79 -9.48
C PRO A 458 8.22 -26.96 -10.62
N TRP A 459 6.91 -27.02 -10.84
CA TRP A 459 6.27 -26.13 -11.82
C TRP A 459 6.33 -24.67 -11.35
N GLU A 460 5.98 -24.39 -10.10
CA GLU A 460 6.05 -23.05 -9.52
C GLU A 460 7.49 -22.52 -9.49
N ASP A 461 8.44 -23.38 -9.15
CA ASP A 461 9.84 -23.02 -9.00
C ASP A 461 10.53 -22.69 -10.34
N TYR A 462 10.18 -23.40 -11.42
CA TYR A 462 10.95 -23.39 -12.67
C TYR A 462 10.17 -22.97 -13.92
N ALA A 463 8.83 -23.02 -13.90
CA ALA A 463 8.02 -22.41 -14.96
C ALA A 463 7.91 -20.90 -14.76
N THR A 464 7.49 -20.18 -15.80
CA THR A 464 7.39 -18.71 -15.74
C THR A 464 6.04 -18.10 -16.17
N PRO A 465 4.87 -18.76 -16.08
CA PRO A 465 3.63 -18.24 -16.68
C PRO A 465 3.23 -16.86 -16.13
N SER A 466 3.30 -16.65 -14.81
CA SER A 466 3.04 -15.34 -14.21
C SER A 466 4.03 -14.25 -14.70
N ARG A 467 5.31 -14.60 -14.86
CA ARG A 467 6.37 -13.66 -15.29
C ARG A 467 6.23 -13.33 -16.77
N ASP A 468 5.96 -14.32 -17.61
CA ASP A 468 5.76 -14.18 -19.05
C ASP A 468 4.53 -13.32 -19.34
N MET A 469 3.44 -13.51 -18.59
CA MET A 469 2.25 -12.64 -18.66
C MET A 469 2.61 -11.18 -18.37
N ARG A 470 3.35 -10.92 -17.27
CA ARG A 470 3.80 -9.55 -16.91
C ARG A 470 4.73 -8.97 -17.95
N LEU A 471 5.58 -9.79 -18.57
CA LEU A 471 6.47 -9.36 -19.63
C LEU A 471 5.68 -8.93 -20.88
N LEU A 472 4.68 -9.72 -21.29
CA LEU A 472 3.79 -9.37 -22.40
C LEU A 472 3.02 -8.08 -22.12
N ILE A 473 2.56 -7.86 -20.89
CA ILE A 473 1.95 -6.59 -20.45
C ILE A 473 2.96 -5.44 -20.57
N ALA A 474 4.19 -5.60 -20.07
CA ALA A 474 5.21 -4.55 -20.14
C ALA A 474 5.57 -4.18 -21.60
N MET A 475 5.68 -5.19 -22.48
CA MET A 475 5.88 -4.97 -23.92
C MET A 475 4.70 -4.22 -24.54
N LYS A 476 3.46 -4.55 -24.16
CA LYS A 476 2.26 -3.86 -24.63
C LYS A 476 2.26 -2.39 -24.16
N VAL A 477 2.53 -2.14 -22.88
CA VAL A 477 2.56 -0.78 -22.30
C VAL A 477 3.57 0.12 -23.01
N LEU A 478 4.78 -0.38 -23.29
CA LEU A 478 5.78 0.40 -24.03
C LEU A 478 5.35 0.65 -25.48
N ALA A 479 4.78 -0.36 -26.16
CA ALA A 479 4.30 -0.24 -27.53
C ALA A 479 3.13 0.75 -27.68
N GLU A 480 2.24 0.81 -26.68
CA GLU A 480 1.03 1.62 -26.69
C GLU A 480 1.24 3.03 -26.10
N LEU A 481 2.43 3.34 -25.58
CA LEU A 481 2.73 4.66 -25.02
C LEU A 481 2.43 5.82 -25.99
N PRO A 482 2.75 5.76 -27.31
CA PRO A 482 2.34 6.79 -28.26
C PRO A 482 0.83 7.01 -28.31
N GLU A 483 0.04 5.94 -28.27
CA GLU A 483 -1.42 6.04 -28.28
C GLU A 483 -1.94 6.59 -26.94
N ARG A 484 -1.32 6.20 -25.84
CA ARG A 484 -1.60 6.78 -24.51
C ARG A 484 -1.37 8.29 -24.49
N ILE A 485 -0.33 8.80 -25.14
CA ILE A 485 -0.08 10.24 -25.30
C ILE A 485 -1.19 10.92 -26.11
N ARG A 486 -1.67 10.29 -27.19
CA ARG A 486 -2.77 10.84 -28.01
C ARG A 486 -4.09 10.89 -27.26
N ARG A 487 -4.40 9.81 -26.52
CA ARG A 487 -5.69 9.63 -25.83
C ARG A 487 -5.78 10.38 -24.52
N TYR A 488 -4.68 10.48 -23.77
CA TYR A 488 -4.60 11.12 -22.45
C TYR A 488 -3.50 12.20 -22.40
N PRO A 489 -3.56 13.23 -23.27
CA PRO A 489 -2.52 14.24 -23.36
C PRO A 489 -2.31 15.03 -22.05
N GLU A 490 -3.33 15.09 -21.19
CA GLU A 490 -3.27 15.73 -19.87
C GLU A 490 -2.31 15.04 -18.88
N LEU A 491 -1.91 13.79 -19.14
CA LEU A 491 -0.90 13.10 -18.35
C LEU A 491 0.53 13.54 -18.70
N PHE A 492 0.70 14.35 -19.76
CA PHE A 492 2.00 14.66 -20.32
C PHE A 492 2.27 16.16 -20.39
N VAL A 493 3.54 16.52 -20.19
CA VAL A 493 4.03 17.89 -20.42
C VAL A 493 4.49 17.98 -21.88
N LEU A 494 3.62 18.49 -22.76
CA LEU A 494 3.86 18.49 -24.21
C LEU A 494 4.70 19.66 -24.74
N GLN A 495 4.99 20.66 -23.90
CA GLN A 495 5.83 21.83 -24.24
C GLN A 495 5.43 22.54 -25.56
N GLY A 496 4.12 22.67 -25.82
CA GLY A 496 3.59 23.32 -27.02
C GLY A 496 3.53 22.44 -28.27
N ARG A 497 3.93 21.16 -28.21
CA ARG A 497 3.70 20.19 -29.28
C ARG A 497 2.25 19.69 -29.27
N SER A 498 1.75 19.29 -30.43
CA SER A 498 0.50 18.52 -30.48
C SER A 498 0.71 17.12 -29.88
N PRO A 499 -0.33 16.48 -29.31
CA PRO A 499 -0.25 15.10 -28.85
C PRO A 499 0.24 14.13 -29.94
N SER A 500 -0.22 14.34 -31.18
CA SER A 500 0.19 13.53 -32.34
C SER A 500 1.68 13.67 -32.66
N ASP A 501 2.23 14.89 -32.61
CA ASP A 501 3.66 15.11 -32.85
C ASP A 501 4.54 14.52 -31.74
N ALA A 502 4.10 14.64 -30.49
CA ALA A 502 4.77 14.03 -29.34
C ALA A 502 4.76 12.50 -29.44
N ALA A 503 3.61 11.90 -29.75
CA ALA A 503 3.48 10.47 -29.98
C ALA A 503 4.39 9.99 -31.13
N ALA A 504 4.37 10.67 -32.28
CA ALA A 504 5.23 10.34 -33.42
C ALA A 504 6.72 10.46 -33.09
N ARG A 505 7.09 11.35 -32.18
CA ARG A 505 8.48 11.45 -31.68
C ARG A 505 8.85 10.23 -30.84
N ILE A 506 7.96 9.77 -29.96
CA ILE A 506 8.21 8.57 -29.16
C ILE A 506 8.28 7.32 -30.04
N GLU A 507 7.46 7.22 -31.10
CA GLU A 507 7.54 6.11 -32.07
C GLU A 507 8.93 6.06 -32.75
N ARG A 508 9.44 7.22 -33.22
CA ARG A 508 10.79 7.30 -33.81
C ARG A 508 11.88 6.96 -32.81
N LEU A 509 11.77 7.45 -31.58
CA LEU A 509 12.72 7.15 -30.50
C LEU A 509 12.71 5.64 -30.19
N ASN A 510 11.52 5.03 -30.15
CA ASN A 510 11.38 3.61 -29.89
C ASN A 510 12.02 2.78 -30.99
N ALA A 511 11.73 3.08 -32.26
CA ALA A 511 12.35 2.41 -33.39
C ALA A 511 13.89 2.49 -33.37
N GLN A 512 14.46 3.62 -32.92
CA GLN A 512 15.91 3.77 -32.78
C GLN A 512 16.50 2.92 -31.63
N ARG A 513 15.77 2.80 -30.52
CA ARG A 513 16.25 2.15 -29.29
C ARG A 513 16.11 0.63 -29.29
N MET A 514 15.26 0.07 -30.15
CA MET A 514 14.97 -1.38 -30.20
C MET A 514 16.23 -2.24 -30.41
N ASP A 515 17.18 -1.77 -31.22
CA ASP A 515 18.40 -2.51 -31.52
C ASP A 515 19.53 -2.23 -30.51
N GLU A 516 19.44 -1.10 -29.78
CA GLU A 516 20.43 -0.68 -28.79
C GLU A 516 20.31 -1.45 -27.46
N ARG A 517 19.10 -1.94 -27.15
CA ARG A 517 18.80 -2.68 -25.93
C ARG A 517 18.75 -4.17 -26.23
N PHE A 518 19.31 -4.98 -25.34
CA PHE A 518 19.39 -6.42 -25.52
C PHE A 518 19.55 -7.14 -24.18
N VAL A 519 19.19 -8.41 -24.17
CA VAL A 519 19.58 -9.35 -23.13
C VAL A 519 20.44 -10.46 -23.73
N THR A 520 21.14 -11.20 -22.88
CA THR A 520 21.91 -12.38 -23.28
C THR A 520 21.45 -13.58 -22.45
N TYR A 521 21.16 -14.69 -23.11
CA TYR A 521 20.88 -15.97 -22.44
C TYR A 521 21.85 -17.04 -22.94
N THR A 522 22.02 -18.12 -22.18
CA THR A 522 22.88 -19.25 -22.56
C THR A 522 22.06 -20.28 -23.32
N ARG A 523 22.43 -20.61 -24.56
CA ARG A 523 21.77 -21.63 -25.39
C ARG A 523 21.96 -23.04 -24.84
N SER A 524 21.17 -23.97 -25.35
CA SER A 524 21.23 -25.39 -25.00
C SER A 524 22.61 -26.04 -25.24
N ASP A 525 23.42 -25.47 -26.14
CA ASP A 525 24.80 -25.90 -26.39
C ASP A 525 25.86 -25.24 -25.49
N GLY A 526 25.44 -24.36 -24.57
CA GLY A 526 26.29 -23.63 -23.64
C GLY A 526 26.85 -22.31 -24.17
N THR A 527 26.55 -21.94 -25.42
CA THR A 527 27.04 -20.69 -26.00
C THR A 527 26.12 -19.50 -25.67
N PRO A 528 26.66 -18.29 -25.47
CA PRO A 528 25.83 -17.11 -25.24
C PRO A 528 25.09 -16.69 -26.52
N TRP A 529 23.84 -16.27 -26.38
CA TRP A 529 23.03 -15.71 -27.45
C TRP A 529 22.42 -14.39 -27.04
N ARG A 530 22.61 -13.38 -27.89
CA ARG A 530 22.12 -12.02 -27.68
C ARG A 530 20.79 -11.85 -28.40
N LEU A 531 19.77 -11.39 -27.69
CA LEU A 531 18.49 -10.96 -28.25
C LEU A 531 18.32 -9.47 -28.05
N SER A 532 18.18 -8.73 -29.16
CA SER A 532 17.78 -7.32 -29.10
C SER A 532 16.33 -7.20 -28.62
N LEU A 533 15.94 -5.99 -28.21
CA LEU A 533 14.54 -5.73 -27.87
C LEU A 533 13.66 -5.88 -29.11
N GLY A 534 14.15 -5.50 -30.30
CA GLY A 534 13.47 -5.76 -31.58
C GLY A 534 13.18 -7.26 -31.78
N ASP A 535 14.18 -8.13 -31.62
CA ASP A 535 14.01 -9.58 -31.74
C ASP A 535 12.96 -10.12 -30.76
N ILE A 536 12.94 -9.59 -29.53
CA ILE A 536 11.99 -9.99 -28.50
C ILE A 536 10.56 -9.60 -28.88
N TYR A 537 10.38 -8.43 -29.49
CA TYR A 537 9.09 -7.97 -30.00
C TYR A 537 8.60 -8.83 -31.16
N ASP A 538 9.47 -9.19 -32.10
CA ASP A 538 9.14 -10.07 -33.21
C ASP A 538 8.74 -11.47 -32.73
N ARG A 539 9.30 -11.90 -31.59
CA ARG A 539 8.99 -13.18 -30.94
C ARG A 539 7.78 -13.15 -30.01
N ARG A 540 7.01 -12.06 -29.94
CA ARG A 540 5.89 -11.91 -28.97
C ARG A 540 4.92 -13.09 -28.98
N ALA A 541 4.55 -13.58 -30.17
CA ALA A 541 3.69 -14.75 -30.30
C ALA A 541 4.33 -16.03 -29.71
N GLY A 542 5.65 -16.17 -29.75
CA GLY A 542 6.38 -17.25 -29.08
C GLY A 542 6.30 -17.15 -27.56
N PHE A 543 6.39 -15.93 -27.00
CA PHE A 543 6.27 -15.70 -25.55
C PHE A 543 4.91 -16.06 -24.96
N GLU A 544 3.85 -16.12 -25.77
CA GLU A 544 2.51 -16.54 -25.32
C GLU A 544 2.49 -17.97 -24.76
N ILE A 545 3.49 -18.80 -25.08
CA ILE A 545 3.61 -20.21 -24.65
C ILE A 545 5.03 -20.59 -24.19
N ALA A 546 5.90 -19.61 -23.90
CA ALA A 546 7.32 -19.84 -23.63
C ALA A 546 7.65 -20.22 -22.17
N TYR A 547 6.64 -20.45 -21.34
CA TYR A 547 6.79 -20.55 -19.89
C TYR A 547 7.12 -21.96 -19.38
N ASN A 548 7.04 -23.00 -20.22
CA ASN A 548 7.17 -24.38 -19.79
C ASN A 548 8.65 -24.80 -19.62
N PRO A 549 9.05 -25.29 -18.43
CA PRO A 549 10.44 -25.67 -18.17
C PRO A 549 10.88 -26.93 -18.93
N ASN A 550 9.95 -27.71 -19.46
CA ASN A 550 10.28 -28.88 -20.27
C ASN A 550 10.72 -28.50 -21.69
N ASP A 551 10.42 -27.29 -22.17
CA ASP A 551 11.01 -26.80 -23.42
C ASP A 551 12.46 -26.35 -23.21
N CYS A 552 13.26 -26.42 -24.27
CA CYS A 552 14.61 -25.87 -24.29
C CYS A 552 14.59 -24.35 -24.09
N VAL A 553 15.72 -23.81 -23.65
CA VAL A 553 15.90 -22.38 -23.36
C VAL A 553 15.55 -21.48 -24.55
N GLU A 554 15.82 -21.91 -25.79
CA GLU A 554 15.53 -21.14 -26.99
C GLU A 554 14.01 -20.93 -27.18
N ARG A 555 13.21 -21.99 -27.04
CA ARG A 555 11.74 -21.89 -27.04
C ARG A 555 11.21 -21.11 -25.87
N ARG A 556 11.86 -21.23 -24.71
CA ARG A 556 11.55 -20.40 -23.55
C ARG A 556 11.91 -18.92 -23.78
N TRP A 557 12.62 -18.59 -24.85
CA TRP A 557 12.85 -17.23 -25.34
C TRP A 557 12.14 -16.95 -26.68
N GLY A 558 11.05 -17.69 -26.93
CA GLY A 558 10.15 -17.46 -28.06
C GLY A 558 10.70 -17.85 -29.43
N ALA A 559 11.77 -18.66 -29.48
CA ALA A 559 12.31 -19.17 -30.73
C ALA A 559 11.24 -19.95 -31.54
N SER A 560 11.30 -19.81 -32.85
CA SER A 560 10.50 -20.57 -33.81
C SER A 560 11.44 -21.39 -34.70
N PRO A 561 10.93 -22.36 -35.49
CA PRO A 561 11.75 -23.06 -36.48
C PRO A 561 12.51 -22.16 -37.45
N GLU A 562 12.06 -20.91 -37.61
CA GLU A 562 12.65 -19.91 -38.52
C GLU A 562 13.74 -19.07 -37.83
N THR A 563 13.81 -19.08 -36.49
CA THR A 563 14.81 -18.28 -35.76
C THR A 563 16.18 -18.98 -35.72
N PRO A 564 17.31 -18.25 -35.86
CA PRO A 564 18.63 -18.86 -35.97
C PRO A 564 19.10 -19.65 -34.74
N ASP A 565 18.68 -19.24 -33.54
CA ASP A 565 19.03 -19.88 -32.27
C ASP A 565 18.36 -21.23 -32.06
N GLU A 566 17.22 -21.50 -32.70
CA GLU A 566 16.47 -22.74 -32.53
C GLU A 566 17.29 -24.01 -32.85
N THR A 567 18.33 -23.89 -33.68
CA THR A 567 19.20 -24.99 -34.10
C THR A 567 19.89 -25.73 -32.95
N THR A 568 20.08 -25.07 -31.80
CA THR A 568 20.71 -25.68 -30.63
C THR A 568 19.72 -26.35 -29.69
N CYS A 569 18.41 -26.16 -29.89
CA CYS A 569 17.37 -26.68 -29.02
C CYS A 569 17.31 -28.21 -29.05
N ARG A 570 17.43 -28.84 -27.87
CA ARG A 570 17.44 -30.31 -27.72
C ARG A 570 16.29 -30.88 -26.89
N ARG A 571 15.43 -30.02 -26.33
CA ARG A 571 14.38 -30.40 -25.38
C ARG A 571 13.06 -29.78 -25.77
N ARG A 572 11.98 -30.55 -25.61
CA ARG A 572 10.61 -30.13 -25.91
C ARG A 572 9.67 -30.54 -24.79
N ALA A 573 8.69 -29.70 -24.52
CA ALA A 573 7.54 -30.10 -23.71
C ALA A 573 6.79 -31.26 -24.40
N PRO A 574 6.21 -32.19 -23.63
CA PRO A 574 5.36 -33.25 -24.17
C PRO A 574 4.18 -32.70 -24.99
N ALA A 575 3.71 -33.49 -25.96
CA ALA A 575 2.64 -33.09 -26.87
C ALA A 575 1.34 -32.67 -26.15
N ASP A 576 0.99 -33.31 -25.04
CA ASP A 576 -0.19 -32.95 -24.23
C ASP A 576 -0.02 -31.59 -23.53
N GLN A 577 1.20 -31.27 -23.08
CA GLN A 577 1.50 -29.96 -22.48
C GLN A 577 1.51 -28.87 -23.55
N LEU A 578 2.09 -29.13 -24.71
CA LEU A 578 2.06 -28.22 -25.86
C LEU A 578 0.61 -27.92 -26.28
N ALA A 579 -0.23 -28.94 -26.40
CA ALA A 579 -1.65 -28.76 -26.74
C ALA A 579 -2.39 -27.89 -25.72
N ARG A 580 -2.13 -28.08 -24.42
CA ARG A 580 -2.69 -27.24 -23.35
C ARG A 580 -2.17 -25.81 -23.38
N MET A 581 -0.88 -25.61 -23.66
CA MET A 581 -0.35 -24.25 -23.82
C MET A 581 -1.00 -23.52 -24.99
N GLU A 582 -1.25 -24.22 -26.10
CA GLU A 582 -2.01 -23.64 -27.23
C GLU A 582 -3.46 -23.31 -26.86
N GLU A 583 -4.12 -24.16 -26.06
CA GLU A 583 -5.45 -23.86 -25.50
C GLU A 583 -5.42 -22.59 -24.62
N TYR A 584 -4.33 -22.39 -23.87
CA TYR A 584 -4.17 -21.29 -22.90
C TYR A 584 -3.56 -20.02 -23.51
N ARG A 585 -3.02 -20.11 -24.73
CA ARG A 585 -2.42 -18.99 -25.48
C ARG A 585 -3.27 -17.72 -25.49
N PRO A 586 -4.62 -17.76 -25.64
CA PRO A 586 -5.44 -16.55 -25.60
C PRO A 586 -5.28 -15.75 -24.30
N TRP A 587 -5.06 -16.41 -23.15
CA TRP A 587 -4.85 -15.71 -21.88
C TRP A 587 -3.63 -14.80 -21.93
N PHE A 588 -2.54 -15.28 -22.54
CA PHE A 588 -1.29 -14.55 -22.68
C PHE A 588 -1.37 -13.48 -23.77
N ARG A 589 -1.99 -13.80 -24.90
CA ARG A 589 -2.21 -12.85 -26.00
C ARG A 589 -3.04 -11.65 -25.56
N GLU A 590 -4.13 -11.91 -24.85
CA GLU A 590 -5.05 -10.88 -24.38
C GLU A 590 -4.56 -10.23 -23.09
N THR A 591 -3.50 -10.77 -22.47
CA THR A 591 -2.97 -10.36 -21.16
C THR A 591 -4.01 -10.44 -20.03
N VAL A 592 -4.90 -11.43 -20.14
CA VAL A 592 -6.04 -11.65 -19.24
C VAL A 592 -5.90 -13.05 -18.65
N ARG A 593 -5.71 -13.13 -17.33
CA ARG A 593 -5.67 -14.44 -16.65
C ARG A 593 -7.05 -15.10 -16.69
N PRO A 594 -7.10 -16.45 -16.69
CA PRO A 594 -8.37 -17.14 -16.52
C PRO A 594 -8.95 -16.81 -15.14
N PRO A 595 -10.28 -16.63 -15.03
CA PRO A 595 -10.91 -16.52 -13.73
C PRO A 595 -10.79 -17.84 -12.95
N ARG A 596 -10.64 -17.71 -11.62
CA ARG A 596 -10.60 -18.83 -10.68
C ARG A 596 -11.95 -19.51 -10.52
#